data_AF-A0A372UCA4-F1
#
_entry.id   AF-A0A372UCA4-F1
#
_cell.length_a   1.000
_cell.length_b   1.000
_cell.length_c   1.000
_cell.angle_alpha   90.00
_cell.angle_beta   90.00
_cell.angle_gamma   90.00
#
_symmetry.space_group_name_H-M   'P 1'
#
loop_
_entity.id
_entity.type
_entity.pdbx_description
1 polymer ?
#
loop_
_entity_poly.entity_id
_entity_poly.type
_entity_poly.pdbx_seq_one_letter_code
_entity_poly.pdbx_strand_id
1 'polypeptide(L)'
;MTTISKKEVHKFLDKHPDIPFSAAKFEYSLYLESEAVEYANAISEKMLGESEEDLHSKRMIEQAETTEELLQLAYERILQYPE
;
A
#
# COMPACT_ATOMS: atom_id res chain seq x y z
N MET A 1 -15.67 0.79 0.55
CA MET A 1 -15.80 2.26 0.54
C MET A 1 -16.05 2.73 1.95
N THR A 2 -14.99 3.07 2.68
CA THR A 2 -15.09 3.73 3.97
C THR A 2 -15.54 5.17 3.72
N THR A 3 -16.80 5.45 4.05
CA THR A 3 -17.36 6.79 3.93
C THR A 3 -16.87 7.61 5.12
N ILE A 4 -15.98 8.56 4.84
CA ILE A 4 -15.49 9.50 5.85
C ILE A 4 -16.67 10.21 6.48
N SER A 5 -16.80 10.10 7.80
CA SER A 5 -17.90 10.74 8.51
C SER A 5 -17.66 12.25 8.59
N LYS A 6 -18.73 13.04 8.57
CA LYS A 6 -18.62 14.50 8.78
C LYS A 6 -17.88 14.84 10.08
N LYS A 7 -17.97 14.00 11.11
CA LYS A 7 -17.33 14.24 12.42
C LYS A 7 -15.81 14.20 12.35
N GLU A 8 -15.25 13.28 11.57
CA GLU A 8 -13.80 13.15 11.41
C GLU A 8 -13.21 14.34 10.67
N VAL A 9 -13.91 14.83 9.64
CA VAL A 9 -13.52 16.04 8.92
C VAL A 9 -13.49 17.26 9.85
N HIS A 10 -14.50 17.42 10.71
CA HIS A 10 -14.53 18.53 11.67
C HIS A 10 -13.38 18.43 12.68
N LYS A 11 -13.11 17.23 13.22
CA LYS A 11 -12.01 17.01 14.17
C LYS A 11 -10.63 17.33 13.56
N PHE A 12 -10.45 17.08 12.26
CA PHE A 12 -9.23 17.44 11.56
C PHE A 12 -9.12 18.95 11.38
N LEU A 13 -10.17 19.61 10.91
CA LEU A 13 -10.21 21.07 10.71
C LEU A 13 -9.98 21.83 12.02
N ASP A 14 -10.53 21.35 13.14
CA ASP A 14 -10.33 21.96 14.46
C ASP A 14 -8.86 21.95 14.91
N LYS A 15 -8.07 20.96 14.46
CA LYS A 15 -6.64 20.85 14.74
C LYS A 15 -5.76 21.66 13.79
N HIS A 16 -6.29 22.03 12.62
CA HIS A 16 -5.58 22.71 11.54
C HIS A 16 -6.38 23.94 11.07
N PRO A 17 -6.56 24.95 11.93
CA PRO A 17 -7.41 26.12 11.66
C PRO A 17 -6.87 27.03 10.55
N ASP A 18 -5.60 26.86 10.19
CA ASP A 18 -4.87 27.55 9.13
C ASP A 18 -5.07 26.90 7.74
N ILE A 19 -5.62 25.68 7.68
CA ILE A 19 -5.80 24.93 6.44
C ILE A 19 -7.23 25.16 5.89
N PRO A 20 -7.38 25.63 4.64
CA PRO A 20 -8.70 25.79 4.03
C PRO A 20 -9.40 24.44 3.84
N PHE A 21 -10.74 24.43 3.93
CA PHE A 21 -11.59 23.22 3.94
C PHE A 21 -11.29 22.21 2.81
N SER A 22 -10.97 22.70 1.60
CA SER A 22 -10.62 21.84 0.46
C SER A 22 -9.26 21.16 0.61
N ALA A 23 -8.27 21.85 1.18
CA ALA A 23 -6.94 21.29 1.44
C ALA A 23 -6.98 20.26 2.58
N ALA A 24 -7.78 20.53 3.61
CA ALA A 24 -7.99 19.59 4.71
C ALA A 24 -8.64 18.26 4.27
N LYS A 25 -9.59 18.32 3.32
CA LYS A 25 -10.20 17.11 2.74
C LYS A 25 -9.19 16.29 1.92
N PHE A 26 -8.27 16.96 1.23
CA PHE A 26 -7.21 16.33 0.45
C PHE A 26 -6.14 15.69 1.35
N GLU A 27 -5.62 16.41 2.34
CA GLU A 27 -4.67 15.84 3.31
C GLU A 27 -5.28 14.69 4.11
N TYR A 28 -6.53 14.81 4.56
CA TYR A 28 -7.20 13.73 5.27
C TYR A 28 -7.44 12.50 4.38
N SER A 29 -7.66 12.69 3.07
CA SER A 29 -7.72 11.56 2.14
C SER A 29 -6.38 10.84 1.98
N LEU A 30 -5.26 11.55 2.08
CA LEU A 30 -3.92 10.95 2.07
C LEU A 30 -3.69 10.09 3.33
N TYR A 31 -4.16 10.52 4.50
CA TYR A 31 -4.08 9.72 5.73
C TYR A 31 -4.91 8.42 5.68
N LEU A 32 -5.95 8.39 4.86
CA LEU A 32 -6.77 7.20 4.63
C LEU A 32 -6.24 6.33 3.51
N GLU A 33 -5.31 6.83 2.70
CA GLU A 33 -4.74 6.09 1.59
C GLU A 33 -3.90 4.91 2.10
N SER A 34 -3.12 5.09 3.18
CA SER A 34 -2.39 3.99 3.81
C SER A 34 -3.31 2.92 4.39
N GLU A 35 -4.39 3.32 5.08
CA GLU A 35 -5.37 2.37 5.66
C GLU A 35 -6.17 1.65 4.56
N ALA A 36 -6.52 2.35 3.48
CA ALA A 36 -7.17 1.76 2.32
C ALA A 36 -6.26 0.80 1.56
N VAL A 37 -4.96 1.11 1.43
CA VAL A 37 -3.96 0.24 0.82
C VAL A 37 -3.74 -1.01 1.67
N GLU A 38 -3.58 -0.88 2.99
CA GLU A 38 -3.47 -2.03 3.89
C GLU A 38 -4.73 -2.91 3.86
N TYR A 39 -5.92 -2.30 3.86
CA TYR A 39 -7.18 -3.04 3.75
C TYR A 39 -7.33 -3.74 2.40
N ALA A 40 -6.94 -3.09 1.30
CA ALA A 40 -6.93 -3.69 -0.03
C ALA A 40 -5.95 -4.85 -0.11
N ASN A 41 -4.75 -4.71 0.45
CA ASN A 41 -3.75 -5.78 0.54
C ASN A 41 -4.26 -6.96 1.37
N ALA A 42 -4.85 -6.72 2.53
CA ALA A 42 -5.42 -7.77 3.39
C ALA A 42 -6.59 -8.51 2.73
N ILE A 43 -7.44 -7.81 1.97
CA ILE A 43 -8.48 -8.46 1.15
C ILE A 43 -7.85 -9.25 0.01
N SER A 44 -6.86 -8.67 -0.67
CA SER A 44 -6.16 -9.32 -1.78
C SER A 44 -5.51 -10.62 -1.32
N GLU A 45 -4.77 -10.63 -0.20
CA GLU A 45 -4.18 -11.82 0.41
C GLU A 45 -5.24 -12.86 0.83
N LYS A 46 -6.42 -12.42 1.26
CA LYS A 46 -7.50 -13.33 1.65
C LYS A 46 -8.22 -13.95 0.44
N MET A 47 -8.23 -13.27 -0.70
CA MET A 47 -8.96 -13.67 -1.91
C MET A 47 -8.05 -14.35 -2.94
N LEU A 48 -6.77 -13.98 -2.99
CA LEU A 48 -5.73 -14.59 -3.80
C LEU A 48 -4.86 -15.44 -2.87
N GLY A 49 -5.04 -16.76 -2.92
CA GLY A 49 -4.11 -17.67 -2.27
C GLY A 49 -2.72 -17.55 -2.89
N GLU A 50 -1.67 -17.74 -2.09
CA GLU A 50 -0.28 -17.72 -2.58
C GLU A 50 -0.11 -18.69 -3.74
N SER A 51 0.33 -18.17 -4.89
CA SER A 51 0.65 -18.99 -6.07
C SER A 51 1.93 -19.80 -5.81
N GLU A 52 2.12 -20.88 -6.56
CA GLU A 52 3.41 -21.61 -6.55
C GLU A 52 4.58 -20.68 -6.95
N GLU A 53 4.33 -19.69 -7.82
CA GLU A 53 5.30 -18.65 -8.19
C GLU A 53 5.61 -17.69 -7.03
N ASP A 54 4.63 -17.37 -6.18
CA ASP A 54 4.82 -16.53 -5.00
C ASP A 54 5.66 -17.26 -3.95
N LEU A 55 5.36 -18.54 -3.72
CA LEU A 55 6.14 -19.42 -2.83
C LEU A 55 7.56 -19.67 -3.34
N HIS A 56 7.73 -19.78 -4.65
CA HIS A 56 9.06 -19.88 -5.27
C HIS A 56 9.84 -18.58 -5.09
N SER A 57 9.22 -17.43 -5.38
CA SER A 57 9.83 -16.11 -5.20
C SER A 57 10.23 -15.85 -3.75
N LYS A 58 9.37 -16.17 -2.78
CA LYS A 58 9.68 -16.05 -1.35
C LYS A 58 10.91 -16.86 -0.95
N ARG A 59 11.02 -18.11 -1.42
CA ARG A 59 12.21 -18.95 -1.16
C ARG A 59 13.47 -18.36 -1.78
N MET A 60 13.41 -17.82 -2.99
CA MET A 60 14.57 -17.19 -3.62
C MET A 60 15.02 -15.92 -2.87
N ILE A 61 14.08 -15.13 -2.36
CA ILE A 61 14.38 -13.95 -1.54
C ILE A 61 14.99 -14.35 -0.18
N GLU A 62 14.45 -15.38 0.48
CA GLU A 62 14.97 -15.89 1.76
C GLU A 62 16.36 -16.53 1.63
N GLN A 63 16.68 -17.09 0.47
CA GLN A 63 17.96 -17.71 0.16
C GLN A 63 19.01 -16.74 -0.37
N ALA A 64 18.63 -15.50 -0.71
CA ALA A 64 19.58 -14.49 -1.18
C ALA A 64 20.48 -14.06 -0.02
N GLU A 65 21.79 -14.28 -0.17
CA GLU A 65 22.79 -13.92 0.84
C GLU A 65 23.30 -12.50 0.63
N THR A 66 23.12 -11.96 -0.59
CA THR A 66 23.65 -10.66 -0.99
C THR A 66 22.58 -9.73 -1.56
N THR A 67 22.84 -8.43 -1.46
CA THR A 67 21.98 -7.39 -2.04
C THR A 67 21.97 -7.41 -3.57
N GLU A 68 23.02 -7.92 -4.22
CA GLU A 68 23.08 -8.05 -5.69
C GLU A 68 22.14 -9.14 -6.20
N GLU A 69 22.05 -10.27 -5.50
CA GLU A 69 21.09 -11.34 -5.82
C GLU A 69 19.65 -10.86 -5.67
N LEU A 70 19.35 -10.09 -4.61
CA LEU A 70 18.02 -9.47 -4.43
C LEU A 70 17.69 -8.48 -5.55
N LEU A 71 18.67 -7.65 -5.95
CA LEU A 71 18.49 -6.72 -7.06
C LEU A 71 18.25 -7.46 -8.37
N GLN A 72 18.99 -8.53 -8.64
CA GLN A 72 18.82 -9.33 -9.85
C GLN A 72 17.44 -9.99 -9.91
N LEU A 73 16.96 -10.56 -8.79
CA LEU A 73 15.61 -11.09 -8.67
C LEU A 73 14.54 -10.02 -8.96
N ALA A 74 14.73 -8.80 -8.45
CA ALA A 74 13.82 -7.69 -8.71
C ALA A 74 13.80 -7.28 -10.20
N TYR A 75 14.98 -7.22 -10.84
CA TYR A 75 15.10 -6.92 -12.28
C TYR A 75 14.44 -7.98 -13.15
N GLU A 76 14.67 -9.26 -12.87
CA GLU A 76 14.07 -10.37 -13.61
C GLU A 76 12.53 -10.32 -13.53
N ARG A 77 11.98 -9.97 -12.36
CA ARG A 77 10.54 -9.83 -12.18
C ARG A 77 9.94 -8.66 -12.95
N ILE A 78 10.62 -7.50 -12.97
CA ILE A 78 10.17 -6.32 -13.71
C ILE A 78 10.15 -6.60 -15.22
N LEU A 79 11.12 -7.36 -15.73
CA LEU A 79 11.18 -7.75 -17.14
C LEU A 79 10.12 -8.78 -17.54
N GLN A 80 9.61 -9.57 -16.58
CA GLN A 80 8.59 -10.59 -16.82
C GLN A 80 7.16 -10.01 -16.91
N TYR A 81 6.93 -8.83 -16.33
CA TYR A 81 5.68 -8.07 -16.44
C TYR A 81 5.94 -6.64 -16.94
N PRO A 82 6.34 -6.47 -18.21
CA PRO A 82 6.36 -5.14 -18.81
C PRO A 82 4.91 -4.65 -18.92
N GLU A 83 4.64 -3.43 -18.45
CA GLU A 83 3.32 -2.79 -18.54
C GLU A 83 2.69 -2.84 -19.95
#